data_AF-A0A1M7CFV3-F1
#
_entry.id   AF-A0A1M7CFV3-F1
#
_cell.length_a   1.000
_cell.length_b   1.000
_cell.length_c   1.000
_cell.angle_alpha   90.00
_cell.angle_beta   90.00
_cell.angle_gamma   90.00
#
_symmetry.space_group_name_H-M   'P 1'
#
loop_
_entity.id
_entity.type
_entity.pdbx_description
1 polymer ?
#
loop_
_entity_poly.entity_id
_entity_poly.type
_entity_poly.pdbx_seq_one_letter_code
_entity_poly.pdbx_strand_id
1 'polypeptide(L)'
;IKPNHQGICPDDWRLLTYDDFVVILNSNGNNHGIEGVRSTFGFGGYNTTGYSLVGAGYNWNYGFKNIGEAVYWFYPEEDADSPATKASDSFTGQSLNSFAKYSTKKINGFSVRCVKSK
;
A
#
# COMPACT_ATOMS: atom_id res chain seq x y z
N ILE A 1 -18.33 1.27 1.49
CA ILE A 1 -17.26 2.00 0.77
C ILE A 1 -17.91 2.79 -0.38
N LYS A 2 -17.63 4.09 -0.53
CA LYS A 2 -18.07 4.83 -1.71
C LYS A 2 -17.19 4.40 -2.89
N PRO A 3 -17.74 3.83 -3.98
CA PRO A 3 -16.95 3.52 -5.16
C PRO A 3 -16.21 4.77 -5.64
N ASN A 4 -14.97 4.62 -6.08
CA ASN A 4 -14.14 5.71 -6.57
C ASN A 4 -13.93 6.88 -5.61
N HIS A 5 -13.66 6.61 -4.33
CA HIS A 5 -13.40 7.65 -3.35
C HIS A 5 -12.06 8.39 -3.63
N GLN A 6 -12.14 9.66 -4.07
CA GLN A 6 -10.97 10.51 -4.38
C GLN A 6 -10.02 10.66 -3.18
N GLY A 7 -10.56 11.02 -2.02
CA GLY A 7 -9.76 11.29 -0.83
C GLY A 7 -8.78 12.44 -1.04
N ILE A 8 -7.53 12.23 -0.63
CA ILE A 8 -6.43 13.21 -0.80
C ILE A 8 -5.75 13.11 -2.17
N CYS A 9 -6.23 12.24 -3.05
CA CYS A 9 -5.65 12.06 -4.37
C CYS A 9 -5.96 13.25 -5.29
N PRO A 10 -5.11 13.52 -6.30
CA PRO A 10 -5.39 14.54 -7.31
C PRO A 10 -6.73 14.33 -8.02
N ASP A 11 -7.20 15.36 -8.72
CA ASP A 11 -8.36 15.25 -9.60
C ASP A 11 -8.14 14.15 -10.64
N ASP A 12 -9.20 13.40 -10.94
CA ASP A 12 -9.19 12.18 -11.77
C ASP A 12 -8.43 10.98 -11.17
N TRP A 13 -8.07 11.04 -9.89
CA TRP A 13 -7.51 9.92 -9.14
C TRP A 13 -8.38 9.56 -7.95
N ARG A 14 -8.16 8.36 -7.43
CA ARG A 14 -8.83 7.84 -6.24
C ARG A 14 -7.88 7.04 -5.38
N LEU A 15 -8.28 6.86 -4.12
CA LEU A 15 -7.55 5.99 -3.20
C LEU A 15 -7.47 4.57 -3.77
N LEU A 16 -6.28 3.99 -3.68
CA LEU A 16 -5.98 2.60 -4.01
C LEU A 16 -6.79 1.68 -3.09
N THR A 17 -7.50 0.70 -3.66
CA THR A 17 -8.16 -0.38 -2.92
C THR A 17 -7.29 -1.64 -2.88
N TYR A 18 -7.67 -2.61 -2.05
CA TYR A 18 -7.00 -3.92 -2.03
C TYR A 18 -7.09 -4.62 -3.38
N ASP A 19 -8.26 -4.58 -4.03
CA ASP A 19 -8.47 -5.21 -5.33
C ASP A 19 -7.63 -4.56 -6.43
N ASP A 20 -7.47 -3.23 -6.41
CA ASP A 20 -6.55 -2.55 -7.33
C ASP A 20 -5.12 -3.04 -7.15
N PHE A 21 -4.68 -3.21 -5.90
CA PHE A 21 -3.34 -3.68 -5.61
C PHE A 21 -3.15 -5.12 -6.09
N VAL A 22 -4.14 -6.00 -5.92
CA VAL A 22 -4.11 -7.36 -6.47
C VAL A 22 -4.06 -7.36 -8.00
N VAL A 23 -4.82 -6.48 -8.67
CA VAL A 23 -4.76 -6.33 -10.13
C VAL A 23 -3.38 -5.86 -10.58
N ILE A 24 -2.82 -4.83 -9.93
CA ILE A 24 -1.47 -4.32 -10.20
C ILE A 24 -0.42 -5.42 -10.00
N LEU A 25 -0.50 -6.16 -8.89
CA LEU A 25 0.44 -7.23 -8.57
C LEU A 25 0.51 -8.29 -9.66
N ASN A 26 -0.62 -8.60 -10.30
CA ASN A 26 -0.72 -9.61 -11.34
C ASN A 26 -0.66 -9.02 -12.77
N SER A 27 -0.36 -7.73 -12.92
CA SER A 27 -0.29 -7.08 -14.23
C SER A 27 1.06 -7.31 -14.92
N ASN A 28 1.11 -7.00 -16.21
CA ASN A 28 2.33 -6.93 -17.01
C ASN A 28 3.21 -8.20 -16.97
N GLY A 29 2.60 -9.37 -16.75
CA GLY A 29 3.33 -10.65 -16.66
C GLY A 29 4.25 -10.74 -15.45
N ASN A 30 3.94 -10.04 -14.36
CA ASN A 30 4.76 -10.06 -13.16
C ASN A 30 4.88 -11.46 -12.54
N ASN A 31 6.07 -12.04 -12.61
CA ASN A 31 6.41 -13.34 -12.02
C ASN A 31 7.25 -13.20 -10.72
N HIS A 32 7.47 -11.98 -10.24
CA HIS A 32 8.26 -11.69 -9.02
C HIS A 32 7.38 -11.50 -7.78
N GLY A 33 6.07 -11.75 -7.89
CA GLY A 33 5.14 -11.52 -6.80
C GLY A 33 5.26 -10.10 -6.24
N ILE A 34 5.30 -9.97 -4.90
CA ILE A 34 5.35 -8.67 -4.23
C ILE A 34 6.62 -7.86 -4.54
N GLU A 35 7.71 -8.52 -4.93
CA GLU A 35 8.95 -7.83 -5.29
C GLU A 35 8.81 -7.09 -6.63
N GLY A 36 7.91 -7.54 -7.50
CA GLY A 36 7.59 -6.91 -8.78
C GLY A 36 6.85 -5.57 -8.68
N VAL A 37 6.29 -5.26 -7.51
CA VAL A 37 5.65 -3.96 -7.23
C VAL A 37 6.53 -3.05 -6.36
N ARG A 38 7.75 -3.47 -6.03
CA ARG A 38 8.73 -2.67 -5.30
C ARG A 38 9.60 -1.87 -6.25
N SER A 39 10.03 -0.71 -5.77
CA SER A 39 11.00 0.16 -6.41
C SER A 39 12.33 -0.56 -6.61
N THR A 40 12.90 -0.44 -7.81
CA THR A 40 14.29 -0.80 -8.09
C THR A 40 15.28 0.14 -7.37
N PHE A 41 14.83 1.33 -6.97
CA PHE A 41 15.62 2.29 -6.22
C PHE A 41 15.42 2.10 -4.71
N GLY A 42 16.44 1.57 -4.04
CA GLY A 42 16.56 1.56 -2.58
C GLY A 42 15.63 0.62 -1.81
N PHE A 43 14.83 -0.23 -2.49
CA PHE A 43 13.91 -1.16 -1.84
C PHE A 43 13.98 -2.61 -2.36
N GLY A 44 14.99 -2.93 -3.17
CA GLY A 44 15.26 -4.29 -3.64
C GLY A 44 14.17 -4.89 -4.54
N GLY A 45 13.41 -4.04 -5.24
CA GLY A 45 12.33 -4.47 -6.12
C GLY A 45 12.72 -4.65 -7.59
N TYR A 46 11.85 -5.31 -8.34
CA TYR A 46 11.98 -5.49 -9.79
C TYR A 46 11.15 -4.49 -10.61
N ASN A 47 10.14 -3.84 -9.99
CA ASN A 47 9.22 -2.90 -10.65
C ASN A 47 8.65 -3.40 -12.00
N THR A 48 8.39 -4.70 -12.11
CA THR A 48 7.89 -5.35 -13.34
C THR A 48 6.46 -4.94 -13.70
N THR A 49 5.70 -4.44 -12.72
CA THR A 49 4.32 -3.98 -12.91
C THR A 49 4.25 -2.51 -13.36
N GLY A 50 5.35 -1.76 -13.27
CA GLY A 50 5.36 -0.30 -13.41
C GLY A 50 4.84 0.45 -12.17
N TYR A 51 4.37 -0.27 -11.15
CA TYR A 51 4.02 0.28 -9.84
C TYR A 51 5.22 0.20 -8.91
N SER A 52 5.54 1.33 -8.25
CA SER A 52 6.74 1.44 -7.42
C SER A 52 6.38 1.72 -5.96
N LEU A 53 6.42 0.69 -5.12
CA LEU A 53 6.51 0.83 -3.68
C LEU A 53 7.93 1.24 -3.31
N VAL A 54 8.07 2.41 -2.70
CA VAL A 54 9.34 2.84 -2.11
C VAL A 54 9.38 2.41 -0.66
N GLY A 55 10.56 2.07 -0.14
CA GLY A 55 10.76 1.74 1.27
C GLY A 55 10.61 2.98 2.16
N ALA A 56 9.40 3.50 2.28
CA ALA A 56 9.11 4.74 2.99
C ALA A 56 9.21 4.59 4.52
N GLY A 57 9.39 3.38 5.03
CA GLY A 57 9.21 3.08 6.44
C GLY A 57 7.76 3.24 6.86
N TYR A 58 7.56 3.51 8.14
CA TYR A 58 6.24 3.72 8.72
C TYR A 58 6.35 4.47 10.04
N ASN A 59 5.30 5.21 10.39
CA ASN A 59 5.12 5.77 11.72
C ASN A 59 4.20 4.84 12.53
N TRP A 60 4.74 4.20 13.56
CA TRP A 60 3.99 3.35 14.48
C TRP A 60 3.88 4.03 15.83
N ASN A 61 2.65 4.34 16.28
CA ASN A 61 2.41 5.04 17.54
C ASN A 61 3.36 6.24 17.74
N TYR A 62 3.43 7.13 16.75
CA TYR A 62 4.26 8.34 16.74
C TYR A 62 5.78 8.12 16.59
N GLY A 63 6.25 6.89 16.40
CA GLY A 63 7.66 6.57 16.12
C GLY A 63 7.91 6.17 14.67
N PHE A 64 8.80 6.89 13.97
CA PHE A 64 9.16 6.60 12.58
C PHE A 64 10.37 5.67 12.48
N LYS A 65 10.27 4.61 11.67
CA LYS A 65 11.33 3.58 11.52
C LYS A 65 11.30 2.87 10.18
N ASN A 66 12.35 2.07 9.93
CA ASN A 66 12.51 1.15 8.80
C ASN A 66 12.45 1.83 7.41
N ILE A 67 12.98 3.06 7.32
CA ILE A 67 13.21 3.73 6.03
C ILE A 67 14.18 2.88 5.23
N GLY A 68 13.89 2.67 3.95
CA GLY A 68 14.61 1.78 3.05
C GLY A 68 14.27 0.30 3.21
N GLU A 69 13.66 -0.11 4.33
CA GLU A 69 13.51 -1.53 4.67
C GLU A 69 12.08 -2.05 4.62
N ALA A 70 11.08 -1.17 4.84
CA ALA A 70 9.67 -1.54 4.83
C ALA A 70 8.78 -0.45 4.23
N VAL A 71 7.56 -0.83 3.87
CA VAL A 71 6.48 0.08 3.49
C VAL A 71 5.15 -0.47 3.98
N TYR A 72 4.35 0.42 4.56
CA TYR A 72 2.96 0.17 4.95
C TYR A 72 2.07 1.13 4.18
N TRP A 73 0.87 0.70 3.83
CA TRP A 73 -0.12 1.56 3.19
C TRP A 73 -1.55 1.22 3.60
N PHE A 74 -2.39 2.26 3.71
CA PHE A 74 -3.81 2.11 4.00
C PHE A 74 -4.64 1.95 2.73
N TYR A 75 -5.78 1.28 2.88
CA TYR A 75 -6.88 1.23 1.93
C TYR A 75 -8.06 2.08 2.45
N PRO A 76 -8.98 2.55 1.57
CA PRO A 76 -10.17 3.31 1.95
C PRO A 76 -11.29 2.42 2.53
N GLU A 77 -10.94 1.54 3.47
CA GLU A 77 -11.82 0.58 4.10
C GLU A 77 -11.59 0.55 5.61
N GLU A 78 -12.66 0.68 6.37
CA GLU A 78 -12.62 0.63 7.84
C GLU A 78 -12.60 -0.82 8.35
N ASP A 79 -12.09 -1.01 9.57
CA ASP A 79 -12.22 -2.28 10.28
C ASP A 79 -13.69 -2.58 10.58
N ALA A 80 -14.10 -3.86 10.48
CA ALA A 80 -15.48 -4.26 10.73
C ALA A 80 -15.89 -4.10 12.21
N ASP A 81 -14.98 -4.40 13.15
CA ASP A 81 -15.27 -4.44 14.58
C ASP A 81 -14.95 -3.11 15.28
N SER A 82 -14.00 -2.35 14.74
CA SER A 82 -13.46 -1.12 15.31
C SER A 82 -13.30 0.01 14.27
N PRO A 83 -14.37 0.35 13.52
CA PRO A 83 -14.28 1.30 12.41
C PRO A 83 -13.82 2.68 12.86
N ALA A 84 -14.14 3.10 14.09
CA ALA A 84 -13.72 4.39 14.63
C ALA A 84 -12.19 4.52 14.81
N THR A 85 -11.47 3.42 15.02
CA THR A 85 -10.06 3.46 15.43
C THR A 85 -9.12 2.70 14.51
N LYS A 86 -9.62 1.83 13.63
CA LYS A 86 -8.81 0.99 12.74
C LYS A 86 -9.27 1.08 11.28
N ALA A 87 -8.31 0.88 10.38
CA ALA A 87 -8.53 0.84 8.93
C ALA A 87 -7.72 -0.30 8.31
N SER A 88 -8.20 -0.80 7.18
CA SER A 88 -7.54 -1.84 6.40
C SER A 88 -6.21 -1.34 5.85
N ASP A 89 -5.18 -2.18 5.95
CA ASP A 89 -3.83 -1.87 5.49
C ASP A 89 -3.12 -3.10 4.95
N SER A 90 -1.97 -2.87 4.32
CA SER A 90 -1.03 -3.90 3.94
C SER A 90 0.39 -3.41 4.18
N PHE A 91 1.32 -4.35 4.24
CA PHE A 91 2.73 -4.04 4.35
C PHE A 91 3.58 -5.03 3.59
N THR A 92 4.79 -4.60 3.27
CA THR A 92 5.85 -5.48 2.81
C THR A 92 7.21 -4.88 3.17
N GLY A 93 8.27 -5.68 3.09
CA GLY A 93 9.63 -5.26 3.38
C GLY A 93 10.64 -6.06 2.55
N GLN A 94 11.89 -5.62 2.51
CA GLN A 94 12.90 -6.19 1.60
C GLN A 94 13.04 -7.72 1.70
N SER A 95 12.91 -8.29 2.91
CA SER A 95 13.04 -9.73 3.17
C SER A 95 11.75 -10.54 3.00
N LEU A 96 10.63 -9.89 2.67
CA LEU A 96 9.34 -10.57 2.51
C LEU A 96 9.11 -10.92 1.04
N ASN A 97 8.41 -12.02 0.79
CA ASN A 97 7.99 -12.45 -0.55
C ASN A 97 6.46 -12.44 -0.72
N SER A 98 5.75 -11.97 0.31
CA SER A 98 4.30 -11.90 0.35
C SER A 98 3.85 -10.59 1.03
N PHE A 99 2.55 -10.37 0.97
CA PHE A 99 1.82 -9.33 1.69
C PHE A 99 0.45 -9.91 2.07
N ALA A 100 -0.21 -9.28 3.02
CA ALA A 100 -1.58 -9.61 3.35
C ALA A 100 -2.37 -8.35 3.70
N LYS A 101 -3.70 -8.49 3.72
CA LYS A 101 -4.59 -7.46 4.24
C LYS A 101 -4.68 -7.60 5.75
N TYR A 102 -4.44 -6.50 6.45
CA TYR A 102 -4.56 -6.37 7.89
C TYR A 102 -5.53 -5.25 8.20
N SER A 103 -5.71 -5.02 9.49
CA SER A 103 -6.40 -3.85 9.99
C SER A 103 -5.66 -3.31 11.20
N THR A 104 -5.22 -2.06 11.08
CA THR A 104 -4.31 -1.40 12.01
C THR A 104 -4.89 -0.06 12.46
N LYS A 105 -4.43 0.45 13.61
CA LYS A 105 -4.94 1.71 14.18
C LYS A 105 -4.68 2.89 13.23
N LYS A 106 -5.71 3.72 13.03
CA LYS A 106 -5.69 4.94 12.21
C LYS A 106 -4.68 6.01 12.69
N ILE A 107 -4.18 5.89 13.92
CA ILE A 107 -3.14 6.78 14.48
C ILE A 107 -1.74 6.49 13.93
N ASN A 108 -1.53 5.35 13.28
CA ASN A 108 -0.27 5.06 12.62
C ASN A 108 -0.17 5.86 11.31
N GLY A 109 1.03 6.34 10.99
CA GLY A 109 1.30 7.04 9.73
C GLY A 109 1.83 6.06 8.70
N PHE A 110 0.92 5.54 7.87
CA PHE A 110 1.24 4.71 6.70
C PHE A 110 1.04 5.48 5.40
N SER A 111 1.65 5.01 4.32
CA SER A 111 1.50 5.65 3.02
C SER A 111 0.06 5.60 2.54
N VAL A 112 -0.36 6.66 1.85
CA VAL A 112 -1.59 6.66 1.06
C VAL A 112 -1.20 6.58 -0.41
N ARG A 113 -1.91 5.75 -1.16
CA ARG A 113 -1.61 5.48 -2.57
C ARG A 113 -2.83 5.80 -3.41
N CYS A 114 -2.56 6.37 -4.59
CA CYS A 114 -3.59 6.81 -5.52
C CYS A 114 -3.51 5.99 -6.81
N VAL A 115 -4.65 5.72 -7.41
CA VAL A 115 -4.80 5.13 -8.75
C VAL A 115 -5.71 6.01 -9.59
N LYS A 116 -5.48 6.04 -10.91
CA LYS A 116 -6.31 6.83 -11.81
C LYS A 116 -7.74 6.30 -11.79
N SER A 117 -8.71 7.20 -11.66
CA SER A 117 -10.12 6.87 -11.81
C SER A 117 -10.38 6.46 -13.27
N LYS A 118 -11.24 5.45 -13.47
CA LYS A 118 -11.69 5.06 -14.81
C LYS A 118 -12.51 6.18 -15.44
#